data_AF-A0A1T5IPR1-F1
#
_entry.id   AF-A0A1T5IPR1-F1
#
_cell.length_a   1.000
_cell.length_b   1.000
_cell.length_c   1.000
_cell.angle_alpha   90.00
_cell.angle_beta   90.00
_cell.angle_gamma   90.00
#
_symmetry.space_group_name_H-M   'P 1'
#
loop_
_entity.id
_entity.type
_entity.pdbx_description
1 polymer ?
#
loop_
_entity_poly.entity_id
_entity_poly.type
_entity_poly.pdbx_seq_one_letter_code
_entity_poly.pdbx_strand_id
1 'polypeptide(L)'
;MNSTSKVIVGILGAAAAGVIVGMLIAPEKGEDLRKNIKKTTDDWLDDVAQWMGKGKSFLSEMKDRASEEVEDATSEASQGINGLKENLGRRKQ
;
A
#
# COMPACT_ATOMS: atom_id res chain seq x y z
N MET A 1 3.61 10.59 -14.84
CA MET A 1 2.96 9.30 -14.51
C MET A 1 1.77 9.61 -13.63
N ASN A 2 0.57 9.25 -14.06
CA ASN A 2 -0.66 9.62 -13.38
C ASN A 2 -0.63 9.03 -11.96
N SER A 3 -0.95 9.81 -10.91
CA SER A 3 -0.84 9.41 -9.50
C SER A 3 -1.66 8.15 -9.17
N THR A 4 -2.78 7.97 -9.87
CA THR A 4 -3.56 6.74 -9.86
C THR A 4 -2.80 5.59 -10.51
N SER A 5 -2.08 5.80 -11.59
CA SER A 5 -1.14 4.79 -12.09
C SER A 5 -0.04 4.51 -11.07
N LYS A 6 0.39 5.45 -10.21
CA LYS A 6 1.36 5.18 -9.13
C LYS A 6 0.74 4.46 -7.92
N VAL A 7 -0.49 4.77 -7.54
CA VAL A 7 -1.21 4.09 -6.45
C VAL A 7 -1.73 2.75 -6.92
N ILE A 8 -2.13 2.59 -8.18
CA ILE A 8 -2.51 1.30 -8.78
C ILE A 8 -1.25 0.49 -9.02
N VAL A 9 -0.16 1.07 -9.51
CA VAL A 9 1.13 0.37 -9.52
C VAL A 9 1.63 0.15 -8.09
N GLY A 10 1.18 0.95 -7.11
CA GLY A 10 1.51 0.79 -5.69
C GLY A 10 0.63 -0.23 -4.99
N ILE A 11 -0.62 -0.41 -5.40
CA ILE A 11 -1.61 -1.35 -4.85
C ILE A 11 -1.52 -2.65 -5.62
N LEU A 12 -1.49 -2.66 -6.94
CA LEU A 12 -1.11 -3.84 -7.72
C LEU A 12 0.34 -4.19 -7.45
N GLY A 13 1.19 -3.20 -7.19
CA GLY A 13 2.50 -3.44 -6.60
C GLY A 13 2.35 -4.11 -5.25
N ALA A 14 1.54 -3.59 -4.33
CA ALA A 14 1.35 -4.10 -2.97
C ALA A 14 0.50 -5.37 -2.89
N ALA A 15 -0.28 -5.68 -3.91
CA ALA A 15 -1.24 -6.78 -3.98
C ALA A 15 -0.69 -7.86 -4.90
N ALA A 16 0.01 -7.54 -5.99
CA ALA A 16 0.86 -8.53 -6.65
C ALA A 16 2.05 -8.84 -5.75
N ALA A 17 2.69 -7.87 -5.11
CA ALA A 17 3.59 -8.16 -4.00
C ALA A 17 2.82 -8.86 -2.90
N GLY A 18 1.60 -8.49 -2.55
CA GLY A 18 0.82 -9.10 -1.47
C GLY A 18 0.34 -10.52 -1.76
N VAL A 19 0.14 -10.88 -3.02
CA VAL A 19 -0.28 -12.19 -3.52
C VAL A 19 0.95 -13.02 -3.85
N ILE A 20 2.01 -12.44 -4.39
CA ILE A 20 3.29 -13.14 -4.51
C ILE A 20 3.77 -13.45 -3.10
N VAL A 21 3.75 -12.48 -2.20
CA VAL A 21 3.99 -12.68 -0.77
C VAL A 21 2.97 -13.66 -0.20
N GLY A 22 1.67 -13.52 -0.47
CA GLY A 22 0.62 -14.39 0.07
C GLY A 22 0.66 -15.84 -0.44
N MET A 23 1.08 -16.05 -1.68
CA MET A 23 1.18 -17.33 -2.40
C MET A 23 2.53 -18.00 -2.16
N LEU A 24 3.62 -17.22 -2.02
CA LEU A 24 4.88 -17.72 -1.47
C LEU A 24 4.70 -18.15 -0.01
N ILE A 25 3.87 -17.42 0.75
CA ILE A 25 3.57 -17.71 2.15
C ILE A 25 2.58 -18.88 2.31
N ALA A 26 1.61 -19.04 1.42
CA ALA A 26 0.64 -20.14 1.44
C ALA A 26 0.57 -20.85 0.07
N PRO A 27 1.47 -21.82 -0.19
CA PRO A 27 1.43 -22.57 -1.44
C PRO A 27 0.30 -23.59 -1.44
N GLU A 28 -0.51 -23.58 -2.51
CA GLU A 28 -1.63 -24.49 -2.64
C GLU A 28 -1.24 -25.85 -3.26
N LYS A 29 -1.61 -26.94 -2.59
CA LYS A 29 -1.80 -28.27 -3.21
C LYS A 29 -3.09 -28.91 -2.70
N GLY A 30 -3.89 -29.42 -3.65
CA GLY A 30 -4.79 -30.54 -3.40
C GLY A 30 -6.25 -30.19 -3.15
N GLU A 31 -7.13 -31.07 -3.62
CA GLU A 31 -8.60 -31.01 -3.58
C GLU A 31 -9.18 -30.78 -2.17
N ASP A 32 -8.42 -31.14 -1.14
CA ASP A 32 -8.78 -30.96 0.27
C ASP A 32 -8.51 -29.54 0.81
N LEU A 33 -7.54 -28.82 0.23
CA LEU A 33 -7.21 -27.44 0.62
C LEU A 33 -8.36 -26.47 0.33
N ARG A 34 -9.09 -26.72 -0.76
CA ARG A 34 -10.27 -25.96 -1.17
C ARG A 34 -11.47 -26.15 -0.25
N LYS A 35 -11.62 -27.33 0.34
CA LYS A 35 -12.72 -27.61 1.29
C LYS A 35 -12.46 -26.94 2.64
N ASN A 36 -11.21 -26.87 3.07
CA ASN A 36 -10.83 -26.25 4.33
C ASN A 36 -10.78 -24.71 4.27
N ILE A 37 -10.29 -24.11 3.17
CA ILE A 37 -10.37 -22.65 2.93
C ILE A 37 -11.81 -22.17 3.03
N LYS A 38 -12.73 -22.90 2.40
CA LYS A 38 -14.12 -22.48 2.31
C LYS A 38 -14.81 -22.35 3.68
N LYS A 39 -14.51 -23.23 4.63
CA LYS A 39 -15.10 -23.16 5.98
C LYS A 39 -14.47 -22.07 6.84
N THR A 40 -13.15 -21.87 6.73
CA THR A 40 -12.41 -20.88 7.53
C THR A 40 -12.54 -19.45 6.99
N THR A 41 -12.68 -19.29 5.67
CA THR A 41 -12.86 -17.97 5.03
C THR A 41 -14.20 -17.35 5.36
N ASP A 42 -15.25 -18.15 5.55
CA ASP A 42 -16.57 -17.62 5.89
C ASP A 42 -16.60 -16.98 7.28
N ASP A 43 -15.98 -17.60 8.30
CA ASP A 43 -15.91 -17.02 9.65
C ASP A 43 -14.99 -15.78 9.69
N TRP A 44 -13.89 -15.80 8.92
CA TRP A 44 -12.96 -14.66 8.80
C TRP A 44 -13.55 -13.45 8.08
N LEU A 45 -14.38 -13.70 7.06
CA LEU A 45 -15.07 -12.65 6.32
C LEU A 45 -16.01 -11.86 7.24
N ASP A 46 -16.63 -12.53 8.20
CA ASP A 46 -17.58 -11.89 9.11
C ASP A 46 -16.87 -11.03 10.17
N ASP A 47 -15.74 -11.48 10.73
CA ASP A 47 -14.92 -10.67 11.65
C ASP A 47 -14.27 -9.47 10.95
N VAL A 48 -13.79 -9.63 9.71
CA VAL A 48 -13.28 -8.52 8.88
C VAL A 48 -14.40 -7.53 8.56
N ALA A 49 -15.61 -8.01 8.29
CA ALA A 49 -16.78 -7.17 8.06
C ALA A 49 -17.14 -6.35 9.30
N GLN A 50 -17.04 -6.92 10.50
CA GLN A 50 -17.27 -6.18 11.74
C GLN A 50 -16.16 -5.14 12.02
N TRP A 51 -14.89 -5.50 11.86
CA TRP A 51 -13.77 -4.58 12.05
C TRP A 51 -13.78 -3.44 11.04
N MET A 52 -14.19 -3.68 9.80
CA MET A 52 -14.41 -2.64 8.78
C MET A 52 -15.53 -1.67 9.19
N GLY A 53 -16.54 -2.18 9.91
CA GLY A 53 -17.59 -1.36 10.51
C GLY A 53 -17.08 -0.39 11.57
N LYS A 54 -16.15 -0.82 12.45
CA LYS A 54 -15.54 0.02 13.50
C LYS A 54 -14.37 0.87 13.01
N GLY A 55 -13.60 0.39 12.04
CA GLY A 55 -12.44 1.06 11.45
C GLY A 55 -12.81 2.28 10.59
N LYS A 56 -14.10 2.49 10.30
CA LYS A 56 -14.59 3.59 9.49
C LYS A 56 -14.21 4.97 10.03
N SER A 57 -14.16 5.13 11.35
CA SER A 57 -13.73 6.39 11.99
C SER A 57 -12.21 6.54 12.01
N PHE A 58 -11.46 5.46 12.26
CA PHE A 58 -9.99 5.44 12.19
C PHE A 58 -9.47 5.73 10.77
N LEU A 59 -10.17 5.26 9.74
CA LEU A 59 -9.92 5.60 8.34
C LEU A 59 -10.22 7.07 8.02
N SER A 60 -11.08 7.73 8.79
CA SER A 60 -11.35 9.16 8.63
C SER A 60 -10.20 9.99 9.18
N GLU A 61 -9.63 9.61 10.31
CA GLU A 61 -8.49 10.31 10.93
C GLU A 61 -7.16 10.04 10.22
N MET A 62 -6.92 8.80 9.81
CA MET A 62 -5.71 8.42 9.06
C MET A 62 -5.64 9.14 7.71
N LYS A 63 -6.80 9.44 7.13
CA LYS A 63 -6.93 10.19 5.89
C LYS A 63 -6.48 11.64 6.07
N ASP A 64 -6.78 12.26 7.20
CA ASP A 64 -6.37 13.63 7.48
C ASP A 64 -4.85 13.72 7.77
N ARG A 65 -4.28 12.76 8.52
CA ARG A 65 -2.82 12.67 8.75
C ARG A 65 -2.01 12.35 7.50
N ALA A 66 -2.50 11.45 6.66
CA ALA A 66 -1.85 11.14 5.38
C ALA A 66 -1.85 12.36 4.44
N SER A 67 -2.78 13.30 4.64
CA SER A 67 -2.83 14.53 3.85
C SER A 67 -1.70 15.49 4.22
N GLU A 68 -1.34 15.55 5.49
CA GLU A 68 -0.29 16.42 6.00
C GLU A 68 1.12 15.84 5.73
N GLU A 69 1.32 14.53 5.95
CA GLU A 69 2.61 13.84 5.73
C GLU A 69 3.02 13.80 4.24
N VAL A 70 2.06 13.86 3.33
CA VAL A 70 2.32 13.94 1.87
C VAL A 70 2.72 15.36 1.44
N GLU A 71 2.28 16.40 2.14
CA GLU A 71 2.70 17.78 1.87
C GLU A 71 4.17 18.03 2.30
N ASP A 72 4.55 17.55 3.48
CA ASP A 72 5.92 17.68 3.99
C ASP A 72 6.93 16.86 3.16
N ALA A 73 6.61 15.60 2.84
CA ALA A 73 7.46 14.75 2.00
C ALA A 73 7.68 15.35 0.61
N THR A 74 6.70 16.09 0.10
CA THR A 74 6.80 16.76 -1.21
C THR A 74 7.68 18.01 -1.13
N SER A 75 7.65 18.73 -0.02
CA SER A 75 8.51 19.89 0.23
C SER A 75 9.98 19.48 0.39
N GLU A 76 10.27 18.42 1.15
CA GLU A 76 11.64 17.87 1.32
C GLU A 76 12.23 17.34 0.01
N ALA A 77 11.43 16.62 -0.78
CA ALA A 77 11.84 16.14 -2.10
C ALA A 77 12.17 17.32 -3.04
N SER A 78 11.44 18.43 -2.94
CA SER A 78 11.65 19.63 -3.75
C SER A 78 12.94 20.36 -3.38
N GLN A 79 13.24 20.42 -2.08
CA GLN A 79 14.48 21.03 -1.59
C GLN A 79 15.71 20.17 -1.92
N GLY A 80 15.62 18.84 -1.73
CA GLY A 80 16.67 17.90 -2.12
C GLY A 80 17.00 17.98 -3.61
N ILE A 81 15.98 18.04 -4.48
CA ILE A 81 16.19 18.16 -5.92
C ILE A 81 16.83 19.50 -6.30
N ASN A 82 16.48 20.61 -5.62
CA ASN A 82 17.13 21.90 -5.82
C ASN A 82 18.60 21.91 -5.39
N GLY A 83 18.93 21.30 -4.24
CA GLY A 83 20.31 21.15 -3.78
C GLY A 83 21.16 20.25 -4.67
N LEU A 84 20.58 19.19 -5.26
CA LEU A 84 21.25 18.36 -6.27
C LEU A 84 21.50 19.16 -7.56
N LYS A 85 20.52 19.96 -7.99
CA LYS A 85 20.63 20.74 -9.23
C LYS A 85 21.69 21.83 -9.12
N GLU A 86 21.80 22.47 -7.96
CA GLU A 86 22.81 23.50 -7.71
C GLU A 86 24.24 22.91 -7.69
N ASN A 87 24.43 21.75 -7.05
CA ASN A 87 25.74 21.07 -7.01
C ASN A 87 26.16 20.52 -8.38
N LEU A 88 25.21 20.09 -9.22
CA LEU A 88 25.50 19.63 -10.57
C LEU A 88 25.79 20.81 -11.52
N GLY A 89 25.18 21.98 -11.29
CA GLY A 89 25.47 23.22 -12.03
C GLY A 89 26.86 23.80 -11.70
N ARG A 90 27.28 23.70 -10.43
CA ARG A 90 28.61 24.14 -10.00
C ARG A 90 29.76 23.21 -10.44
N ARG A 91 29.50 21.94 -10.76
CA ARG A 91 30.53 21.01 -11.28
C ARG A 91 30.81 21.14 -12.78
N LYS A 92 30.02 21.92 -13.52
CA LYS A 92 30.15 22.08 -14.98
C LYS A 92 30.81 23.41 -15.41
N GLN A 93 31.18 24.27 -14.46
CA GLN A 93 32.00 25.46 -14.70
C GLN A 93 33.43 25.20 -14.22
#